data_AF-A0A6M6DR49-F1
#
_entry.id   AF-A0A6M6DR49-F1
#
_cell.length_a   1.000
_cell.length_b   1.000
_cell.length_c   1.000
_cell.angle_alpha   90.00
_cell.angle_beta   90.00
_cell.angle_gamma   90.00
#
_symmetry.space_group_name_H-M   'P 1'
#
loop_
_entity.id
_entity.type
_entity.pdbx_description
1 polymer ?
#
loop_
_entity_poly.entity_id
_entity_poly.type
_entity_poly.pdbx_seq_one_letter_code
_entity_poly.pdbx_strand_id
1 'polypeptide(L)'
;MKKLYSALLAPLLSASILTGCSEMNVNGKKDGEFYSSEDEAFENAKKESTGIQDVIGESKYVDNEKIVIYTIKEKSHVGVGTATLTQKDQKIRWYFNGNPAIIKQSKGNTDITSEITTPKGVKYDFYAGTPTKSNMTIETRTDTEVVPHIDKEYDIYYYLSPVPRN
;
A
#
# COMPACT_ATOMS: atom_id res chain seq x y z
N MET A 1 15.51 77.82 -24.58
CA MET A 1 14.24 78.15 -23.91
C MET A 1 13.14 77.22 -24.42
N LYS A 2 12.39 76.58 -23.50
CA LYS A 2 10.95 76.18 -23.51
C LYS A 2 10.27 75.97 -24.89
N LYS A 3 9.46 74.93 -25.19
CA LYS A 3 8.70 73.92 -24.42
C LYS A 3 8.02 72.94 -25.41
N LEU A 4 7.89 71.65 -25.02
CA LEU A 4 6.71 70.73 -25.02
C LEU A 4 5.89 70.54 -26.34
N TYR A 5 5.34 69.38 -26.74
CA TYR A 5 4.60 68.34 -26.00
C TYR A 5 4.45 67.02 -26.83
N SER A 6 4.34 65.91 -26.09
CA SER A 6 3.40 64.77 -26.22
C SER A 6 3.31 63.88 -27.47
N ALA A 7 3.65 62.60 -27.28
CA ALA A 7 2.77 61.45 -27.57
C ALA A 7 3.29 60.24 -26.75
N LEU A 8 2.71 59.95 -25.59
CA LEU A 8 1.79 58.82 -25.39
C LEU A 8 2.05 57.62 -26.32
N LEU A 9 2.69 56.57 -25.81
CA LEU A 9 2.29 55.18 -26.10
C LEU A 9 2.65 54.28 -24.91
N ALA A 10 1.69 53.43 -24.56
CA ALA A 10 1.55 52.67 -23.33
C ALA A 10 2.47 51.42 -23.27
N PRO A 11 2.52 50.70 -22.13
CA PRO A 11 3.63 49.83 -21.75
C PRO A 11 3.59 48.48 -22.50
N LEU A 12 4.74 48.03 -23.02
CA LEU A 12 4.90 46.62 -23.38
C LEU A 12 5.09 45.79 -22.11
N LEU A 13 3.96 45.30 -21.62
CA LEU A 13 3.86 44.22 -20.65
C LEU A 13 4.43 42.95 -21.29
N SER A 14 5.73 42.70 -21.12
CA SER A 14 6.33 41.42 -21.50
C SER A 14 5.88 40.35 -20.49
N ALA A 15 4.70 39.78 -20.74
CA ALA A 15 4.21 38.60 -20.06
C ALA A 15 5.20 37.46 -20.31
N SER A 16 6.02 37.17 -19.29
CA SER A 16 6.82 35.95 -19.26
C SER A 16 5.83 34.80 -19.11
N ILE A 17 5.57 34.12 -20.22
CA ILE A 17 4.79 32.90 -20.26
C ILE A 17 5.62 31.89 -19.48
N LEU A 18 5.25 31.64 -18.22
CA LEU A 18 5.67 30.43 -17.55
C LEU A 18 5.11 29.28 -18.38
N THR A 19 5.94 28.70 -19.24
CA THR A 19 5.73 27.36 -19.76
C THR A 19 5.71 26.44 -18.56
N GLY A 20 4.53 26.28 -17.96
CA GLY A 20 4.25 25.12 -17.15
C GLY A 20 4.51 23.92 -18.02
N CYS A 21 5.61 23.21 -17.75
CA CYS A 21 5.72 21.82 -18.17
C CYS A 21 4.53 21.12 -17.54
N SER A 22 3.45 20.98 -18.31
CA SER A 22 2.47 19.95 -18.06
C SER A 22 3.23 18.63 -18.12
N GLU A 23 3.55 18.06 -16.96
CA GLU A 23 3.82 16.64 -16.88
C GLU A 23 2.52 15.93 -17.26
N MET A 24 2.37 15.73 -18.57
CA MET A 24 1.40 14.80 -19.12
C MET A 24 1.97 13.41 -18.86
N ASN A 25 1.69 12.87 -17.66
CA ASN A 25 2.03 11.49 -17.39
C ASN A 25 0.96 10.56 -17.95
N VAL A 26 1.47 9.73 -18.85
CA VAL A 26 0.83 8.71 -19.67
C VAL A 26 0.27 7.60 -18.77
N ASN A 27 -0.94 7.14 -19.10
CA ASN A 27 -1.59 5.90 -18.66
C ASN A 27 -0.76 4.94 -17.76
N GLY A 28 -1.20 4.73 -16.51
CA GLY A 28 -0.84 3.53 -15.75
C GLY A 28 -1.09 3.63 -14.24
N LYS A 29 -2.24 3.12 -13.77
CA LYS A 29 -2.68 3.01 -12.35
C LYS A 29 -2.74 4.36 -11.61
N LYS A 30 -3.85 4.64 -10.91
CA LYS A 30 -3.93 5.83 -10.06
C LYS A 30 -2.84 5.73 -9.00
N ASP A 31 -1.79 6.55 -9.12
CA ASP A 31 -0.83 6.77 -8.05
C ASP A 31 -1.61 7.32 -6.85
N GLY A 32 -1.65 6.57 -5.74
CA GLY A 32 -2.42 6.94 -4.55
C GLY A 32 -2.07 8.32 -3.98
N GLU A 33 -2.97 8.91 -3.21
CA GLU A 33 -2.71 10.19 -2.55
C GLU A 33 -1.65 10.04 -1.46
N PHE A 34 -0.96 11.14 -1.15
CA PHE A 34 -0.04 11.20 -0.01
C PHE A 34 -0.78 11.75 1.21
N TYR A 35 -0.69 11.03 2.32
CA TYR A 35 -1.35 11.31 3.59
C TYR A 35 -0.36 11.77 4.65
N SER A 36 -0.85 12.48 5.65
CA SER A 36 -0.04 13.01 6.75
C SER A 36 0.33 11.96 7.80
N SER A 37 -0.40 10.84 7.85
CA SER A 37 -0.16 9.73 8.77
C SER A 37 -0.55 8.37 8.18
N GLU A 38 -0.11 7.30 8.82
CA GLU A 38 -0.53 5.94 8.46
C GLU A 38 -2.01 5.71 8.72
N ASP A 39 -2.56 6.25 9.81
CA ASP A 39 -4.00 6.17 10.14
C ASP A 39 -4.86 6.83 9.06
N GLU A 40 -4.45 8.01 8.59
CA GLU A 40 -5.14 8.71 7.51
C GLU A 40 -5.06 7.90 6.20
N ALA A 41 -3.91 7.29 5.92
CA ALA A 41 -3.75 6.41 4.76
C ALA A 41 -4.66 5.17 4.86
N PHE A 42 -4.75 4.55 6.03
CA PHE A 42 -5.59 3.37 6.27
C PHE A 42 -7.08 3.68 6.18
N GLU A 43 -7.53 4.80 6.76
CA GLU A 43 -8.93 5.22 6.68
C GLU A 43 -9.34 5.58 5.25
N ASN A 44 -8.43 6.09 4.42
CA ASN A 44 -8.71 6.26 3.00
C ASN A 44 -8.70 4.92 2.25
N ALA A 45 -7.79 3.99 2.56
CA ALA A 45 -7.81 2.65 1.99
C ALA A 45 -9.14 1.91 2.24
N LYS A 46 -9.74 2.08 3.43
CA LYS A 46 -11.08 1.56 3.78
C LYS A 46 -12.22 2.15 2.95
N LYS A 47 -12.07 3.38 2.43
CA LYS A 47 -13.05 4.00 1.52
C LYS A 47 -12.89 3.49 0.10
N GLU A 48 -11.66 3.21 -0.33
CA GLU A 48 -11.35 2.72 -1.67
C GLU A 48 -11.68 1.24 -1.89
N SER A 49 -11.56 0.43 -0.83
CA SER A 49 -11.82 -1.01 -0.88
C SER A 49 -12.80 -1.42 0.23
N THR A 50 -13.94 -1.97 -0.19
CA THR A 50 -14.97 -2.42 0.74
C THR A 50 -14.49 -3.58 1.59
N GLY A 51 -14.96 -3.64 2.83
CA GLY A 51 -14.77 -4.80 3.68
C GLY A 51 -13.43 -4.84 4.43
N ILE A 52 -12.49 -3.91 4.22
CA ILE A 52 -11.31 -3.77 5.09
C ILE A 52 -11.76 -3.53 6.53
N GLN A 53 -11.22 -4.30 7.47
CA GLN A 53 -11.50 -4.17 8.89
C GLN A 53 -10.32 -3.51 9.60
N ASP A 54 -9.23 -4.24 9.81
CA ASP A 54 -8.08 -3.83 10.62
C ASP A 54 -6.75 -4.22 9.98
N VAL A 55 -5.66 -3.58 10.44
CA VAL A 55 -4.28 -4.04 10.22
C VAL A 55 -3.92 -5.00 11.35
N ILE A 56 -3.62 -6.25 11.01
CA ILE A 56 -3.31 -7.32 11.98
C ILE A 56 -1.81 -7.61 12.09
N GLY A 57 -1.00 -7.05 11.20
CA GLY A 57 0.46 -7.26 11.19
C GLY A 57 1.18 -6.23 10.32
N GLU A 58 2.45 -6.01 10.64
CA GLU A 58 3.30 -5.07 9.93
C GLU A 58 4.77 -5.52 9.91
N SER A 59 5.48 -5.17 8.84
CA SER A 59 6.93 -5.29 8.78
C SER A 59 7.60 -4.09 9.45
N LYS A 60 8.93 -4.16 9.62
CA LYS A 60 9.71 -2.94 9.86
C LYS A 60 9.78 -2.11 8.57
N TYR A 61 10.04 -0.82 8.72
CA TYR A 61 10.45 0.02 7.59
C TYR A 61 11.84 -0.40 7.11
N VAL A 62 11.96 -0.64 5.80
CA VAL A 62 13.22 -0.86 5.08
C VAL A 62 13.17 0.00 3.83
N ASP A 63 14.18 0.83 3.61
CA ASP A 63 14.22 1.78 2.49
C ASP A 63 12.93 2.60 2.38
N ASN A 64 12.41 3.13 3.49
CA ASN A 64 11.15 3.88 3.54
C ASN A 64 9.90 3.12 3.03
N GLU A 65 9.95 1.79 3.00
CA GLU A 65 8.80 0.93 2.72
C GLU A 65 8.49 0.04 3.92
N LYS A 66 7.20 -0.14 4.23
CA LYS A 66 6.69 -1.09 5.21
C LYS A 66 5.54 -1.87 4.58
N ILE A 67 5.48 -3.17 4.81
CA ILE A 67 4.32 -3.98 4.45
C ILE A 67 3.37 -4.05 5.63
N VAL A 68 2.09 -3.86 5.37
CA VAL A 68 1.00 -4.10 6.33
C VAL A 68 0.13 -5.23 5.83
N ILE A 69 -0.38 -6.02 6.77
CA ILE A 69 -1.26 -7.14 6.56
C ILE A 69 -2.59 -6.74 7.17
N TYR A 70 -3.63 -6.69 6.35
CA TYR A 70 -4.96 -6.25 6.78
C TYR A 70 -6.01 -7.32 6.55
N THR A 71 -7.05 -7.32 7.36
CA THR A 71 -8.17 -8.24 7.22
C THR A 71 -9.29 -7.63 6.40
N ILE A 72 -10.02 -8.49 5.70
CA ILE A 72 -11.28 -8.13 5.08
C ILE A 72 -12.41 -9.02 5.58
N LYS A 73 -13.61 -8.46 5.64
CA LYS A 73 -14.84 -9.18 5.98
C LYS A 73 -15.96 -8.75 5.05
N GLU A 74 -16.45 -9.73 4.28
CA GLU A 74 -17.59 -9.53 3.39
C GLU A 74 -18.60 -10.66 3.60
N LYS A 75 -19.79 -10.32 4.13
CA LYS A 75 -20.81 -11.29 4.52
C LYS A 75 -20.23 -12.34 5.49
N SER A 76 -20.23 -13.61 5.09
CA SER A 76 -19.66 -14.74 5.84
C SER A 76 -18.21 -15.05 5.46
N HIS A 77 -17.57 -14.24 4.61
CA HIS A 77 -16.19 -14.43 4.21
C HIS A 77 -15.26 -13.58 5.06
N VAL A 78 -14.17 -14.20 5.52
CA VAL A 78 -13.06 -13.49 6.14
C VAL A 78 -11.82 -13.75 5.30
N GLY A 79 -11.08 -12.70 5.01
CA GLY A 79 -9.89 -12.74 4.18
C GLY A 79 -8.78 -11.88 4.72
N VAL A 80 -7.67 -11.91 4.01
CA VAL A 80 -6.47 -11.13 4.33
C VAL A 80 -5.87 -10.57 3.05
N GLY A 81 -5.46 -9.31 3.10
CA GLY A 81 -4.73 -8.63 2.05
C GLY A 81 -3.42 -8.07 2.59
N THR A 82 -2.59 -7.59 1.69
CA THR A 82 -1.38 -6.87 2.05
C THR A 82 -1.29 -5.57 1.27
N ALA A 83 -0.64 -4.58 1.88
CA ALA A 83 -0.32 -3.33 1.24
C ALA A 83 1.09 -2.88 1.60
N THR A 84 1.69 -2.07 0.75
CA THR A 84 2.95 -1.40 1.03
C THR A 84 2.69 0.06 1.36
N LEU A 85 3.11 0.48 2.55
CA LEU A 85 3.24 1.88 2.92
C LEU A 85 4.60 2.38 2.43
N THR A 86 4.59 3.45 1.65
CA THR A 86 5.83 4.17 1.28
C THR A 86 5.86 5.50 2.01
N GLN A 87 7.04 5.89 2.51
CA GLN A 87 7.26 7.17 3.14
C GLN A 87 8.13 8.08 2.27
N LYS A 88 7.66 9.30 2.02
CA LYS A 88 8.41 10.36 1.33
C LYS A 88 8.08 11.71 1.96
N ASP A 89 9.11 12.47 2.35
CA ASP A 89 8.94 13.80 2.95
C ASP A 89 7.96 13.79 4.14
N GLN A 90 8.07 12.76 4.99
CA GLN A 90 7.17 12.48 6.13
C GLN A 90 5.72 12.17 5.78
N LYS A 91 5.37 12.11 4.49
CA LYS A 91 4.04 11.70 4.02
C LYS A 91 4.02 10.21 3.70
N ILE A 92 2.86 9.61 3.91
CA ILE A 92 2.61 8.18 3.71
C ILE A 92 1.76 7.98 2.47
N ARG A 93 2.04 6.94 1.69
CA ARG A 93 1.17 6.50 0.61
C ARG A 93 0.92 5.01 0.74
N TRP A 94 -0.33 4.61 0.56
CA TRP A 94 -0.81 3.24 0.64
C TRP A 94 -0.87 2.59 -0.76
N TYR A 95 -0.22 1.45 -0.94
CA TYR A 95 -0.25 0.68 -2.18
C TYR A 95 -0.79 -0.73 -1.91
N PHE A 96 -1.96 -1.08 -2.48
CA PHE A 96 -2.44 -2.46 -2.42
C PHE A 96 -1.51 -3.39 -3.21
N ASN A 97 -1.07 -4.48 -2.58
CA ASN A 97 -0.17 -5.46 -3.20
C ASN A 97 -0.91 -6.52 -4.03
N GLY A 98 -2.19 -6.28 -4.35
CA GLY A 98 -3.06 -7.21 -5.05
C GLY A 98 -4.45 -7.27 -4.41
N ASN A 99 -5.26 -8.21 -4.89
CA ASN A 99 -6.55 -8.47 -4.28
C ASN A 99 -6.35 -9.28 -2.98
N PRO A 100 -7.13 -8.99 -1.91
CA PRO A 100 -7.16 -9.85 -0.74
C PRO A 100 -7.56 -11.29 -1.07
N ALA A 101 -6.99 -12.24 -0.35
CA ALA A 101 -7.38 -13.65 -0.42
C ALA A 101 -8.48 -13.95 0.61
N ILE A 102 -9.48 -14.75 0.21
CA ILE A 102 -10.48 -15.28 1.14
C ILE A 102 -9.91 -16.52 1.82
N ILE A 103 -9.83 -16.47 3.15
CA ILE A 103 -9.26 -17.54 3.99
C ILE A 103 -10.38 -18.41 4.56
N LYS A 104 -11.49 -17.79 4.99
CA LYS A 104 -12.61 -18.47 5.64
C LYS A 104 -13.88 -18.23 4.84
N GLN A 105 -14.54 -19.31 4.42
CA GLN A 105 -15.78 -19.27 3.66
C GLN A 105 -16.66 -20.48 3.95
N SER A 106 -17.94 -20.41 3.57
CA SER A 106 -18.93 -21.46 3.87
C SER A 106 -18.57 -22.84 3.31
N LYS A 107 -17.79 -22.88 2.22
CA LYS A 107 -17.34 -24.12 1.57
C LYS A 107 -16.07 -24.72 2.20
N GLY A 108 -15.47 -24.05 3.18
CA GLY A 108 -14.24 -24.49 3.83
C GLY A 108 -13.20 -23.38 3.92
N ASN A 109 -12.13 -23.65 4.65
CA ASN A 109 -11.02 -22.72 4.81
C ASN A 109 -9.93 -22.98 3.77
N THR A 110 -9.10 -21.98 3.50
CA THR A 110 -8.03 -22.04 2.51
C THR A 110 -6.76 -21.43 3.08
N ASP A 111 -5.65 -22.15 2.89
CA ASP A 111 -4.32 -21.62 3.14
C ASP A 111 -3.73 -21.13 1.81
N ILE A 112 -2.99 -20.03 1.85
CA ILE A 112 -2.42 -19.39 0.68
C ILE A 112 -0.92 -19.16 0.83
N THR A 113 -0.27 -19.10 -0.32
CA THR A 113 1.06 -18.51 -0.48
C THR A 113 1.01 -17.57 -1.68
N SER A 114 1.46 -16.34 -1.49
CA SER A 114 1.54 -15.33 -2.56
C SER A 114 2.86 -14.59 -2.50
N GLU A 115 3.49 -14.39 -3.65
CA GLU A 115 4.62 -13.47 -3.76
C GLU A 115 4.08 -12.03 -3.83
N ILE A 116 4.63 -11.15 -3.01
CA ILE A 116 4.38 -9.71 -2.98
C ILE A 116 5.61 -9.02 -3.53
N THR A 117 5.42 -8.00 -4.35
CA THR A 117 6.50 -7.10 -4.80
C THR A 117 6.16 -5.68 -4.39
N THR A 118 7.02 -5.05 -3.58
CA THR A 118 6.87 -3.65 -3.18
C THR A 118 7.11 -2.70 -4.37
N PRO A 119 6.69 -1.42 -4.29
CA PRO A 119 7.00 -0.43 -5.33
C PRO A 119 8.49 -0.32 -5.67
N LYS A 120 9.40 -0.52 -4.71
CA LYS A 120 10.87 -0.57 -4.95
C LYS A 120 11.39 -1.93 -5.44
N GLY A 121 10.52 -2.91 -5.68
CA GLY A 121 10.88 -4.21 -6.20
C GLY A 121 11.40 -5.20 -5.15
N VAL A 122 11.21 -4.92 -3.86
CA VAL A 122 11.53 -5.90 -2.80
C VAL A 122 10.46 -6.97 -2.81
N LYS A 123 10.88 -8.23 -2.74
CA LYS A 123 9.98 -9.38 -2.82
C LYS A 123 9.82 -10.06 -1.47
N TYR A 124 8.59 -10.50 -1.20
CA TYR A 124 8.24 -11.27 -0.02
C TYR A 124 7.32 -12.43 -0.39
N ASP A 125 7.49 -13.57 0.27
CA ASP A 125 6.47 -14.61 0.31
C ASP A 125 5.54 -14.32 1.49
N PHE A 126 4.25 -14.25 1.20
CA PHE A 126 3.19 -14.09 2.19
C PHE A 126 2.40 -15.37 2.32
N TYR A 127 2.36 -15.89 3.54
CA TYR A 127 1.65 -17.10 3.93
C TYR A 127 0.51 -16.69 4.85
N ALA A 128 -0.68 -17.23 4.61
CA ALA A 128 -1.81 -17.05 5.51
C ALA A 128 -2.80 -18.19 5.41
N GLY A 129 -3.57 -18.40 6.46
CA GLY A 129 -4.51 -19.51 6.53
C GLY A 129 -5.28 -19.54 7.85
N THR A 130 -5.96 -20.64 8.12
CA THR A 130 -6.65 -20.82 9.42
C THR A 130 -5.78 -21.64 10.37
N PRO A 131 -5.60 -21.22 11.63
CA PRO A 131 -4.77 -21.97 12.54
C PRO A 131 -5.41 -23.32 12.89
N THR A 132 -4.62 -24.40 12.85
CA THR A 132 -5.08 -25.74 13.26
C THR A 132 -4.86 -26.01 14.75
N LYS A 133 -3.89 -25.30 15.35
CA LYS A 133 -3.54 -25.33 16.78
C LYS A 133 -2.72 -24.08 17.13
N SER A 134 -2.66 -23.73 18.41
CA SER A 134 -1.99 -22.51 18.90
C SER A 134 -0.48 -22.47 18.67
N ASN A 135 0.18 -23.62 18.57
CA ASN A 135 1.62 -23.78 18.35
C ASN A 135 1.91 -24.48 17.01
N MET A 136 1.11 -24.20 15.99
CA MET A 136 1.37 -24.73 14.66
C MET A 136 2.64 -24.14 14.07
N THR A 137 3.23 -24.89 13.14
CA THR A 137 4.29 -24.41 12.26
C THR A 137 3.82 -24.48 10.82
N ILE A 138 4.46 -23.72 9.95
CA ILE A 138 4.26 -23.76 8.50
C ILE A 138 5.60 -24.01 7.80
N GLU A 139 5.51 -24.61 6.61
CA GLU A 139 6.63 -24.67 5.68
C GLU A 139 6.64 -23.39 4.84
N THR A 140 7.83 -22.82 4.68
CA THR A 140 8.11 -21.69 3.79
C THR A 140 9.05 -22.14 2.69
N ARG A 141 9.41 -21.23 1.78
CA ARG A 141 10.39 -21.49 0.71
C ARG A 141 11.74 -21.93 1.29
N THR A 142 12.13 -21.42 2.46
CA THR A 142 13.48 -21.59 3.02
C THR A 142 13.53 -22.44 4.28
N ASP A 143 12.41 -22.59 5.00
CA ASP A 143 12.37 -23.16 6.35
C ASP A 143 11.12 -24.03 6.54
N THR A 144 11.23 -25.14 7.26
CA THR A 144 10.13 -26.11 7.41
C THR A 144 9.35 -26.00 8.73
N GLU A 145 9.86 -25.26 9.71
CA GLU A 145 9.30 -25.18 11.07
C GLU A 145 9.10 -23.73 11.54
N VAL A 146 8.55 -22.88 10.66
CA VAL A 146 8.30 -21.48 11.00
C VAL A 146 7.05 -21.37 11.85
N VAL A 147 7.13 -20.66 12.97
CA VAL A 147 5.96 -20.32 13.79
C VAL A 147 5.33 -19.04 13.23
N PRO A 148 4.13 -19.09 12.62
CA PRO A 148 3.47 -17.90 12.12
C PRO A 148 2.87 -17.06 13.26
N HIS A 149 2.55 -15.81 12.96
CA HIS A 149 1.69 -15.02 13.84
C HIS A 149 0.26 -15.54 13.76
N ILE A 150 -0.48 -15.49 14.86
CA ILE A 150 -1.90 -15.85 14.89
C ILE A 150 -2.67 -14.65 15.41
N ASP A 151 -3.50 -14.08 14.53
CA ASP A 151 -4.53 -13.13 14.94
C ASP A 151 -5.73 -13.90 15.51
N LYS A 152 -6.07 -13.61 16.77
CA LYS A 152 -7.13 -14.32 17.50
C LYS A 152 -8.53 -13.79 17.20
N GLU A 153 -8.64 -12.54 16.77
CA GLU A 153 -9.92 -11.90 16.51
C GLU A 153 -10.56 -12.46 15.23
N TYR A 154 -9.75 -12.56 14.18
CA TYR A 154 -10.14 -13.09 12.89
C TYR A 154 -9.87 -14.60 12.75
N ASP A 155 -9.08 -15.16 13.68
CA ASP A 155 -8.67 -16.57 13.70
C ASP A 155 -8.00 -16.93 12.36
N ILE A 156 -6.95 -16.16 12.06
CA ILE A 156 -6.11 -16.24 10.86
C ILE A 156 -4.65 -16.28 11.32
N TYR A 157 -3.87 -17.21 10.79
CA TYR A 157 -2.42 -17.13 10.89
C TYR A 157 -1.85 -16.36 9.70
N TYR A 158 -0.70 -15.72 9.89
CA TYR A 158 0.04 -15.11 8.81
C TYR A 158 1.56 -15.13 9.06
N TYR A 159 2.32 -15.13 7.98
CA TYR A 159 3.77 -14.98 8.00
C TYR A 159 4.25 -14.28 6.74
N LEU A 160 5.24 -13.41 6.89
CA LEU A 160 5.86 -12.67 5.80
C LEU A 160 7.35 -12.97 5.79
N SER A 161 7.83 -13.59 4.71
CA SER A 161 9.24 -13.96 4.54
C SER A 161 9.88 -13.13 3.43
N PRO A 162 11.02 -12.44 3.66
CA PRO A 162 11.73 -11.76 2.58
C PRO A 162 12.29 -12.80 1.59
N VAL A 163 12.12 -12.56 0.29
CA VAL A 163 12.74 -13.36 -0.75
C VAL A 163 14.13 -12.79 -1.04
N PRO A 164 15.22 -13.56 -0.85
CA PRO A 164 16.57 -13.09 -1.17
C PRO A 164 16.66 -12.65 -2.63
N ARG A 165 17.31 -11.51 -2.89
CA ARG A 165 17.64 -11.11 -4.27
C ARG A 165 18.74 -12.06 -4.77
N ASN A 166 18.48 -12.75 -5.88
CA ASN A 166 19.52 -13.47 -6.63
C ASN A 166 20.45 -12.50 -7.35
#